data_AF-A0AAX6SMT9-F1
#
_entry.id   AF-A0AAX6SMT9-F1
#
_cell.length_a   1.000
_cell.length_b   1.000
_cell.length_c   1.000
_cell.angle_alpha   90.00
_cell.angle_beta   90.00
_cell.angle_gamma   90.00
#
_symmetry.space_group_name_H-M   'P 1'
#
loop_
_entity.id
_entity.type
_entity.pdbx_description
1 polymer ?
#
loop_
_entity_poly.entity_id
_entity_poly.type
_entity_poly.pdbx_seq_one_letter_code
_entity_poly.pdbx_strand_id
1 'polypeptide(L)'
;MGRLTARLLLERGVPKSDRLGRVRSLDLSGMELLSEHLDPKLLCRLTKLQELDLSNNQLETLPANLGLSHLRILHCSNNQLGDVTVLRQFLKLEELSLEGNPFLTINDNLKVSFLLPKLRKINGKDASSTCSQVEILNQELTIRVTAHWEKFMAALGPEEKAEKVQADFVKSAIRHVHYGPESLSEFTQWRARLAAVKRLGDVPLRLSSTKRMCTSLPAQVEGSPAGLSDSQPALQMEPLHFLQCHSRNNSPQDLKTQLWACAFEPAWEEGCSEATSQTVATCGGEAVCVIDCQTGIVLHKYKAPGEEFFSVAWTALTVVTQAGHKKRWSILAAAGLRGQVRLLHVRAGFCCGVIRAHKKAIATLCFSPNHETHLFTASYDKRIILWDIGVPNHDYEFQASQLLTLDSTSIPLRLCPVASCPDAHLLAGCEGGCCCWDVRLDQPQKRRGCEVEFVFSEGSAPARRVDGLAFVNEDVIASKGNSPGTICLWSWSQTWLHRGSQSLVAVVVLARLQWSPTELAYFSLSTCPDQGIVLCGDEEGSVWVYDVRHLLTQLSPPPAPPQAPTQILKWPQPGADGQPVTKTMVNMVVANTAFTYLAALTDSNIVAIWRRC
;
A
#
# COMPACT_ATOMS: atom_id res chain seq x y z
N MET A 1 -43.30 7.08 8.04
CA MET A 1 -44.55 6.35 7.71
C MET A 1 -44.72 5.17 8.66
N GLY A 2 -45.97 4.75 8.94
CA GLY A 2 -46.25 3.62 9.86
C GLY A 2 -46.03 2.24 9.23
N ARG A 3 -46.15 1.18 10.06
CA ARG A 3 -46.07 -0.23 9.66
C ARG A 3 -46.94 -0.52 8.43
N LEU A 4 -46.46 -1.37 7.52
CA LEU A 4 -47.24 -1.85 6.37
C LEU A 4 -48.57 -2.45 6.84
N THR A 5 -49.66 -2.12 6.15
CA THR A 5 -51.00 -2.65 6.46
C THR A 5 -51.55 -3.48 5.31
N ALA A 6 -52.42 -4.44 5.61
CA ALA A 6 -53.07 -5.27 4.60
C ALA A 6 -53.81 -4.45 3.53
N ARG A 7 -54.43 -3.33 3.92
CA ARG A 7 -55.13 -2.43 2.99
C ARG A 7 -54.18 -1.82 1.97
N LEU A 8 -53.05 -1.28 2.43
CA LEU A 8 -52.03 -0.70 1.56
C LEU A 8 -51.46 -1.73 0.57
N LEU A 9 -51.24 -2.96 1.02
CA LEU A 9 -50.77 -4.05 0.16
C LEU A 9 -51.78 -4.42 -0.94
N LEU A 10 -53.09 -4.32 -0.67
CA LEU A 10 -54.13 -4.52 -1.70
C LEU A 10 -54.23 -3.31 -2.64
N GLU A 11 -54.04 -2.09 -2.12
CA GLU A 11 -54.05 -0.85 -2.90
C GLU A 11 -52.87 -0.78 -3.87
N ARG A 12 -51.67 -1.27 -3.50
CA ARG A 12 -50.49 -1.32 -4.38
C ARG A 12 -50.27 -2.65 -5.08
N GLY A 13 -51.05 -3.67 -4.74
CA GLY A 13 -51.01 -4.98 -5.37
C GLY A 13 -51.74 -5.04 -6.72
N VAL A 14 -51.27 -5.95 -7.59
CA VAL A 14 -51.86 -6.30 -8.88
C VAL A 14 -51.94 -7.83 -9.00
N PRO A 15 -53.06 -8.42 -9.45
CA PRO A 15 -54.34 -7.79 -9.81
C PRO A 15 -55.11 -7.27 -8.58
N LYS A 16 -55.98 -6.27 -8.78
CA LYS A 16 -56.86 -5.77 -7.70
C LYS A 16 -57.76 -6.89 -7.18
N SER A 17 -57.79 -7.03 -5.87
CA SER A 17 -58.41 -8.16 -5.17
C SER A 17 -58.79 -7.74 -3.75
N ASP A 18 -59.77 -8.44 -3.17
CA ASP A 18 -60.17 -8.37 -1.77
C ASP A 18 -59.28 -9.24 -0.85
N ARG A 19 -58.48 -10.14 -1.45
CA ARG A 19 -57.62 -11.09 -0.76
C ARG A 19 -56.16 -10.94 -1.15
N LEU A 20 -55.27 -10.84 -0.14
CA LEU A 20 -53.81 -10.74 -0.30
C LEU A 20 -53.22 -11.93 -1.06
N GLY A 21 -53.73 -13.15 -0.84
CA GLY A 21 -53.24 -14.37 -1.52
C GLY A 21 -53.50 -14.44 -3.02
N ARG A 22 -54.13 -13.43 -3.63
CA ARG A 22 -54.32 -13.32 -5.09
C ARG A 22 -53.38 -12.32 -5.77
N VAL A 23 -52.69 -11.48 -4.98
CA VAL A 23 -51.73 -10.49 -5.49
C VAL A 23 -50.54 -11.22 -6.12
N ARG A 24 -50.13 -10.78 -7.31
CA ARG A 24 -49.04 -11.34 -8.11
C ARG A 24 -47.88 -10.37 -8.26
N SER A 25 -48.14 -9.08 -8.37
CA SER A 25 -47.12 -8.02 -8.40
C SER A 25 -47.44 -6.99 -7.33
N LEU A 26 -46.42 -6.52 -6.62
CA LEU A 26 -46.57 -5.57 -5.52
C LEU A 26 -45.45 -4.53 -5.58
N ASP A 27 -45.85 -3.27 -5.71
CA ASP A 27 -44.94 -2.12 -5.72
C ASP A 27 -44.96 -1.44 -4.35
N LEU A 28 -43.81 -1.41 -3.68
CA LEU A 28 -43.56 -0.70 -2.44
C LEU A 28 -42.36 0.26 -2.58
N SER A 29 -42.06 0.69 -3.80
CA SER A 29 -40.96 1.59 -4.08
C SER A 29 -41.21 3.01 -3.53
N GLY A 30 -40.13 3.73 -3.18
CA GLY A 30 -40.22 5.16 -2.81
C GLY A 30 -41.03 5.45 -1.54
N MET A 31 -41.09 4.50 -0.61
CA MET A 31 -41.95 4.54 0.57
C MET A 31 -41.21 4.89 1.88
N GLU A 32 -39.90 5.15 1.80
CA GLU A 32 -39.03 5.37 2.97
C GLU A 32 -39.11 4.21 3.99
N LEU A 33 -39.22 2.96 3.49
CA LEU A 33 -39.32 1.78 4.34
C LEU A 33 -37.98 1.43 4.99
N LEU A 34 -38.03 1.09 6.28
CA LEU A 34 -36.96 0.46 7.04
C LEU A 34 -37.21 -1.05 7.12
N SER A 35 -36.16 -1.83 7.41
CA SER A 35 -36.21 -3.30 7.48
C SER A 35 -37.32 -3.82 8.41
N GLU A 36 -37.59 -3.12 9.52
CA GLU A 36 -38.62 -3.47 10.50
C GLU A 36 -40.07 -3.26 10.02
N HIS A 37 -40.28 -2.46 8.96
CA HIS A 37 -41.60 -2.23 8.40
C HIS A 37 -42.11 -3.42 7.58
N LEU A 38 -41.21 -4.30 7.14
CA LEU A 38 -41.51 -5.53 6.41
C LEU A 38 -41.92 -6.65 7.37
N ASP A 39 -43.17 -6.65 7.85
CA ASP A 39 -43.65 -7.69 8.77
C ASP A 39 -43.78 -9.07 8.07
N PRO A 40 -43.01 -10.10 8.48
CA PRO A 40 -43.11 -11.44 7.90
C PRO A 40 -44.50 -12.08 8.07
N LYS A 41 -45.21 -11.78 9.16
CA LYS A 41 -46.57 -12.31 9.41
C LYS A 41 -47.59 -11.74 8.44
N LEU A 42 -47.36 -10.53 7.95
CA LEU A 42 -48.21 -9.88 6.98
C LEU A 42 -47.86 -10.34 5.56
N LEU A 43 -46.56 -10.33 5.22
CA LEU A 43 -46.07 -10.62 3.88
C LEU A 43 -46.22 -12.11 3.50
N CYS A 44 -46.20 -13.03 4.46
CA CYS A 44 -46.41 -14.46 4.20
C CYS A 44 -47.81 -14.80 3.64
N ARG A 45 -48.77 -13.87 3.78
CA ARG A 45 -50.14 -14.00 3.24
C ARG A 45 -50.20 -13.81 1.72
N LEU A 46 -49.13 -13.25 1.12
CA LEU A 46 -48.99 -13.01 -0.32
C LEU A 46 -48.50 -14.29 -1.03
N THR A 47 -49.25 -15.39 -0.87
CA THR A 47 -48.81 -16.74 -1.27
C THR A 47 -48.61 -16.94 -2.78
N LYS A 48 -49.14 -16.04 -3.61
CA LYS A 48 -49.03 -16.06 -5.08
C LYS A 48 -48.17 -14.93 -5.65
N LEU A 49 -47.45 -14.18 -4.81
CA LEU A 49 -46.61 -13.07 -5.27
C LEU A 49 -45.47 -13.59 -6.14
N GLN A 50 -45.30 -12.95 -7.30
CA GLN A 50 -44.29 -13.25 -8.31
C GLN A 50 -43.32 -12.07 -8.50
N GLU A 51 -43.77 -10.84 -8.28
CA GLU A 51 -42.96 -9.64 -8.43
C GLU A 51 -43.12 -8.74 -7.20
N LEU A 52 -41.99 -8.24 -6.69
CA LEU A 52 -41.93 -7.33 -5.55
C LEU A 52 -40.92 -6.22 -5.83
N ASP A 53 -41.38 -4.98 -5.80
CA ASP A 53 -40.52 -3.80 -5.88
C ASP A 53 -40.37 -3.14 -4.52
N LEU A 54 -39.14 -3.05 -4.03
CA LEU A 54 -38.71 -2.39 -2.79
C LEU A 54 -37.68 -1.29 -3.08
N SER A 55 -37.55 -0.85 -4.33
CA SER A 55 -36.55 0.14 -4.73
C SER A 55 -36.77 1.51 -4.10
N ASN A 56 -35.71 2.31 -3.95
CA ASN A 56 -35.77 3.66 -3.39
C ASN A 56 -36.36 3.69 -1.97
N ASN A 57 -35.86 2.82 -1.10
CA ASN A 57 -36.21 2.78 0.32
C ASN A 57 -34.92 2.88 1.18
N GLN A 58 -35.03 2.66 2.48
CA GLN A 58 -33.91 2.76 3.43
C GLN A 58 -33.65 1.38 4.09
N LEU A 59 -33.78 0.30 3.31
CA LEU A 59 -33.63 -1.06 3.83
C LEU A 59 -32.15 -1.39 4.04
N GLU A 60 -31.77 -1.70 5.27
CA GLU A 60 -30.43 -2.22 5.61
C GLU A 60 -30.34 -3.74 5.43
N THR A 61 -31.47 -4.44 5.58
CA THR A 61 -31.59 -5.90 5.39
C THR A 61 -33.03 -6.30 5.06
N LEU A 62 -33.23 -7.54 4.60
CA LEU A 62 -34.56 -8.14 4.45
C LEU A 62 -34.83 -9.09 5.61
N PRO A 63 -36.02 -9.04 6.25
CA PRO A 63 -36.38 -9.99 7.28
C PRO A 63 -36.32 -11.44 6.79
N ALA A 64 -35.96 -12.34 7.69
CA ALA A 64 -36.05 -13.78 7.41
C ALA A 64 -37.52 -14.24 7.38
N ASN A 65 -37.80 -15.26 6.58
CA ASN A 65 -39.08 -15.96 6.53
C ASN A 65 -40.27 -15.13 6.03
N LEU A 66 -40.08 -14.30 4.99
CA LEU A 66 -41.18 -13.55 4.36
C LEU A 66 -42.24 -14.45 3.71
N GLY A 67 -41.98 -15.75 3.54
CA GLY A 67 -42.96 -16.72 3.03
C GLY A 67 -43.29 -16.58 1.53
N LEU A 68 -42.55 -15.76 0.80
CA LEU A 68 -42.77 -15.47 -0.63
C LEU A 68 -42.16 -16.56 -1.54
N SER A 69 -42.66 -17.78 -1.42
CA SER A 69 -42.12 -18.98 -2.09
C SER A 69 -42.33 -19.03 -3.61
N HIS A 70 -43.11 -18.09 -4.17
CA HIS A 70 -43.41 -17.98 -5.60
C HIS A 70 -42.76 -16.76 -6.26
N LEU A 71 -41.97 -15.99 -5.52
CA LEU A 71 -41.32 -14.77 -6.01
C LEU A 71 -40.31 -15.11 -7.12
N ARG A 72 -40.41 -14.38 -8.23
CA ARG A 72 -39.58 -14.50 -9.43
C ARG A 72 -38.78 -13.23 -9.71
N ILE A 73 -39.34 -12.07 -9.42
CA ILE A 73 -38.72 -10.78 -9.69
C ILE A 73 -38.65 -9.99 -8.38
N LEU A 74 -37.47 -9.50 -8.03
CA LEU A 74 -37.24 -8.67 -6.86
C LEU A 74 -36.41 -7.44 -7.21
N HIS A 75 -36.97 -6.25 -6.99
CA HIS A 75 -36.26 -5.00 -7.15
C HIS A 75 -35.91 -4.41 -5.78
N CYS A 76 -34.61 -4.25 -5.51
CA CYS A 76 -34.11 -3.68 -4.26
C CYS A 76 -33.09 -2.55 -4.52
N SER A 77 -33.15 -1.92 -5.68
CA SER A 77 -32.22 -0.85 -6.05
C SER A 77 -32.37 0.37 -5.14
N ASN A 78 -31.31 1.16 -4.94
CA ASN A 78 -31.30 2.38 -4.12
C ASN A 78 -31.82 2.13 -2.70
N ASN A 79 -31.09 1.30 -1.96
CA ASN A 79 -31.33 0.95 -0.56
C ASN A 79 -29.97 0.95 0.19
N GLN A 80 -29.92 0.40 1.40
CA GLN A 80 -28.73 0.32 2.25
C GLN A 80 -28.34 -1.14 2.58
N LEU A 81 -28.65 -2.08 1.68
CA LEU A 81 -28.40 -3.50 1.92
C LEU A 81 -26.91 -3.78 2.06
N GLY A 82 -26.52 -4.46 3.15
CA GLY A 82 -25.15 -4.92 3.39
C GLY A 82 -24.98 -6.45 3.45
N ASP A 83 -26.08 -7.20 3.61
CA ASP A 83 -26.07 -8.67 3.68
C ASP A 83 -27.04 -9.29 2.67
N VAL A 84 -26.50 -10.00 1.68
CA VAL A 84 -27.27 -10.69 0.63
C VAL A 84 -27.65 -12.13 1.01
N THR A 85 -27.18 -12.67 2.14
CA THR A 85 -27.42 -14.07 2.52
C THR A 85 -28.89 -14.36 2.79
N VAL A 86 -29.64 -13.35 3.24
CA VAL A 86 -31.09 -13.41 3.48
C VAL A 86 -31.90 -13.66 2.20
N LEU A 87 -31.33 -13.43 1.01
CA LEU A 87 -31.98 -13.69 -0.27
C LEU A 87 -32.17 -15.19 -0.54
N ARG A 88 -31.45 -16.08 0.17
CA ARG A 88 -31.60 -17.54 0.05
C ARG A 88 -33.04 -18.03 0.24
N GLN A 89 -33.88 -17.27 0.92
CA GLN A 89 -35.29 -17.61 1.10
C GLN A 89 -36.11 -17.59 -0.21
N PHE A 90 -35.63 -16.94 -1.28
CA PHE A 90 -36.33 -16.81 -2.56
C PHE A 90 -35.79 -17.77 -3.63
N LEU A 91 -35.88 -19.08 -3.40
CA LEU A 91 -35.29 -20.11 -4.27
C LEU A 91 -35.81 -20.15 -5.73
N LYS A 92 -36.91 -19.46 -6.03
CA LYS A 92 -37.49 -19.36 -7.38
C LYS A 92 -37.21 -18.04 -8.09
N LEU A 93 -36.34 -17.19 -7.53
CA LEU A 93 -36.02 -15.89 -8.10
C LEU A 93 -35.29 -16.04 -9.45
N GLU A 94 -35.78 -15.34 -10.45
CA GLU A 94 -35.30 -15.32 -11.83
C GLU A 94 -34.63 -13.98 -12.18
N GLU A 95 -35.10 -12.87 -11.61
CA GLU A 95 -34.56 -11.53 -11.84
C GLU A 95 -34.38 -10.75 -10.52
N LEU A 96 -33.22 -10.09 -10.37
CA LEU A 96 -32.85 -9.35 -9.17
C LEU A 96 -32.16 -8.02 -9.52
N SER A 97 -32.55 -6.92 -8.88
CA SER A 97 -31.81 -5.66 -8.94
C SER A 97 -31.35 -5.19 -7.56
N LEU A 98 -30.06 -4.86 -7.46
CA LEU A 98 -29.36 -4.44 -6.24
C LEU A 98 -28.53 -3.15 -6.45
N GLU A 99 -28.64 -2.49 -7.60
CA GLU A 99 -27.89 -1.26 -7.89
C GLU A 99 -28.18 -0.16 -6.87
N GLY A 100 -27.20 0.68 -6.55
CA GLY A 100 -27.39 1.77 -5.59
C GLY A 100 -27.50 1.33 -4.13
N ASN A 101 -26.94 0.18 -3.76
CA ASN A 101 -26.72 -0.21 -2.37
C ASN A 101 -25.23 -0.02 -2.01
N PRO A 102 -24.86 1.00 -1.22
CA PRO A 102 -23.47 1.43 -1.03
C PRO A 102 -22.61 0.44 -0.23
N PHE A 103 -23.24 -0.46 0.53
CA PHE A 103 -22.55 -1.47 1.35
C PHE A 103 -22.31 -2.80 0.61
N LEU A 104 -22.89 -2.98 -0.58
CA LEU A 104 -22.65 -4.18 -1.38
C LEU A 104 -21.35 -4.08 -2.16
N THR A 105 -20.59 -5.17 -2.13
CA THR A 105 -19.32 -5.30 -2.85
C THR A 105 -19.46 -6.21 -4.06
N ILE A 106 -18.40 -6.32 -4.86
CA ILE A 106 -18.35 -7.27 -5.98
C ILE A 106 -18.47 -8.74 -5.52
N ASN A 107 -18.06 -9.05 -4.28
CA ASN A 107 -18.21 -10.38 -3.68
C ASN A 107 -19.67 -10.76 -3.47
N ASP A 108 -20.52 -9.79 -3.12
CA ASP A 108 -21.92 -10.04 -2.82
C ASP A 108 -22.72 -10.40 -4.07
N ASN A 109 -22.38 -9.83 -5.23
CA ASN A 109 -22.94 -10.22 -6.52
C ASN A 109 -22.65 -11.70 -6.87
N LEU A 110 -21.49 -12.23 -6.45
CA LEU A 110 -21.13 -13.63 -6.64
C LEU A 110 -21.82 -14.55 -5.62
N LYS A 111 -21.97 -14.11 -4.36
CA LYS A 111 -22.78 -14.81 -3.34
C LYS A 111 -24.22 -14.99 -3.82
N VAL A 112 -24.82 -13.96 -4.39
CA VAL A 112 -26.18 -13.99 -4.94
C VAL A 112 -26.33 -15.06 -6.02
N SER A 113 -25.37 -15.15 -6.95
CA SER A 113 -25.37 -16.17 -8.02
C SER A 113 -25.33 -17.60 -7.46
N PHE A 114 -24.69 -17.82 -6.31
CA PHE A 114 -24.68 -19.11 -5.62
C PHE A 114 -25.97 -19.37 -4.81
N LEU A 115 -26.49 -18.36 -4.12
CA LEU A 115 -27.66 -18.51 -3.25
C LEU A 115 -28.96 -18.72 -4.03
N LEU A 116 -29.01 -18.27 -5.29
CA LEU A 116 -30.20 -18.24 -6.13
C LEU A 116 -30.00 -19.06 -7.42
N PRO A 117 -30.29 -20.37 -7.40
CA PRO A 117 -29.94 -21.27 -8.51
C PRO A 117 -30.78 -21.08 -9.78
N LYS A 118 -31.87 -20.30 -9.72
CA LYS A 118 -32.76 -20.02 -10.87
C LYS A 118 -32.57 -18.63 -11.46
N LEU A 119 -31.58 -17.89 -10.97
CA LEU A 119 -31.35 -16.51 -11.35
C LEU A 119 -30.83 -16.42 -12.78
N ARG A 120 -31.50 -15.62 -13.61
CA ARG A 120 -31.18 -15.40 -15.03
C ARG A 120 -30.71 -13.99 -15.29
N LYS A 121 -31.19 -13.00 -14.53
CA LYS A 121 -30.79 -11.60 -14.68
C LYS A 121 -30.42 -10.96 -13.36
N ILE A 122 -29.31 -10.23 -13.37
CA ILE A 122 -28.88 -9.36 -12.26
C ILE A 122 -28.68 -7.96 -12.81
N ASN A 123 -29.32 -6.95 -12.18
CA ASN A 123 -29.19 -5.54 -12.57
C ASN A 123 -29.44 -5.30 -14.07
N GLY A 124 -30.45 -5.97 -14.62
CA GLY A 124 -30.81 -5.88 -16.04
C GLY A 124 -29.85 -6.57 -17.02
N LYS A 125 -28.79 -7.23 -16.54
CA LYS A 125 -27.81 -7.98 -17.35
C LYS A 125 -28.04 -9.48 -17.26
N ASP A 126 -27.71 -10.21 -18.32
CA ASP A 126 -27.75 -11.68 -18.33
C ASP A 126 -26.69 -12.23 -17.34
N ALA A 127 -27.14 -13.10 -16.43
CA ALA A 127 -26.32 -13.69 -15.38
C ALA A 127 -25.79 -15.09 -15.76
N SER A 128 -26.20 -15.64 -16.91
CA SER A 128 -25.88 -17.00 -17.33
C SER A 128 -24.36 -17.31 -17.34
N SER A 129 -23.54 -16.40 -17.89
CA SER A 129 -22.08 -16.54 -17.93
C SER A 129 -21.42 -16.48 -16.54
N THR A 130 -21.94 -15.62 -15.66
CA THR A 130 -21.42 -15.45 -14.29
C THR A 130 -21.78 -16.66 -13.44
N CYS A 131 -22.99 -17.21 -13.57
CA CYS A 131 -23.42 -18.43 -12.90
C CYS A 131 -22.55 -19.63 -13.31
N SER A 132 -22.26 -19.82 -14.60
CA SER A 132 -21.37 -20.91 -15.05
C SER A 132 -19.94 -20.78 -14.52
N GLN A 133 -19.38 -19.57 -14.47
CA GLN A 133 -18.04 -19.36 -13.88
C GLN A 133 -18.01 -19.63 -12.37
N VAL A 134 -19.07 -19.25 -11.65
CA VAL A 134 -19.24 -19.53 -10.21
C VAL A 134 -19.41 -21.03 -9.96
N GLU A 135 -20.11 -21.77 -10.82
CA GLU A 135 -20.24 -23.22 -10.72
C GLU A 135 -18.90 -23.95 -10.86
N ILE A 136 -18.07 -23.56 -11.83
CA ILE A 136 -16.71 -24.10 -12.00
C ILE A 136 -15.86 -23.82 -10.76
N LEU A 137 -15.89 -22.57 -10.28
CA LEU A 137 -15.16 -22.16 -9.07
C LEU A 137 -15.62 -22.93 -7.82
N ASN A 138 -16.92 -23.21 -7.72
CA ASN A 138 -17.51 -23.99 -6.63
C ASN A 138 -17.12 -25.48 -6.68
N GLN A 139 -17.08 -26.09 -7.86
CA GLN A 139 -16.61 -27.48 -8.02
C GLN A 139 -15.15 -27.61 -7.57
N GLU A 140 -14.30 -26.70 -8.03
CA GLU A 140 -12.87 -26.75 -7.73
C GLU A 140 -12.56 -26.50 -6.24
N LEU A 141 -13.30 -25.59 -5.60
CA LEU A 141 -13.23 -25.40 -4.16
C LEU A 141 -13.70 -26.63 -3.37
N THR A 142 -14.76 -27.30 -3.83
CA THR A 142 -15.27 -28.50 -3.16
C THR A 142 -14.26 -29.65 -3.25
N ILE A 143 -13.56 -29.80 -4.38
CA ILE A 143 -12.47 -30.77 -4.55
C ILE A 143 -11.32 -30.48 -3.58
N ARG A 144 -10.89 -29.21 -3.48
CA ARG A 144 -9.78 -28.82 -2.60
C ARG A 144 -10.12 -28.98 -1.11
N VAL A 145 -11.34 -28.63 -0.70
CA VAL A 145 -11.81 -28.89 0.68
C VAL A 145 -11.84 -30.39 0.98
N THR A 146 -12.21 -31.22 -0.02
CA THR A 146 -12.22 -32.68 0.12
C THR A 146 -10.80 -33.24 0.27
N ALA A 147 -9.85 -32.80 -0.56
CA ALA A 147 -8.45 -33.21 -0.44
C ALA A 147 -7.81 -32.73 0.88
N HIS A 148 -8.19 -31.54 1.36
CA HIS A 148 -7.75 -31.03 2.66
C HIS A 148 -8.31 -31.84 3.82
N TRP A 149 -9.57 -32.27 3.74
CA TRP A 149 -10.19 -33.16 4.72
C TRP A 149 -9.46 -34.51 4.83
N GLU A 150 -9.12 -35.13 3.70
CA GLU A 150 -8.41 -36.42 3.69
C GLU A 150 -7.01 -36.32 4.32
N LYS A 151 -6.27 -35.25 4.02
CA LYS A 151 -4.98 -34.96 4.65
C LYS A 151 -5.11 -34.66 6.15
N PHE A 152 -6.15 -33.91 6.53
CA PHE A 152 -6.43 -33.56 7.93
C PHE A 152 -6.80 -34.81 8.75
N MET A 153 -7.63 -35.70 8.21
CA MET A 153 -8.00 -36.98 8.81
C MET A 153 -6.82 -37.95 8.93
N ALA A 154 -5.91 -37.97 7.95
CA ALA A 154 -4.69 -38.79 8.02
C ALA A 154 -3.69 -38.31 9.09
N ALA A 155 -3.74 -37.04 9.48
CA ALA A 155 -2.85 -36.44 10.47
C ALA A 155 -3.39 -36.47 11.91
N LEU A 156 -4.65 -36.89 12.10
CA LEU A 156 -5.31 -36.94 13.41
C LEU A 156 -4.96 -38.22 14.18
N GLY A 157 -4.65 -38.06 15.47
CA GLY A 157 -4.40 -39.18 16.39
C GLY A 157 -5.67 -39.85 16.94
N PRO A 158 -5.59 -41.05 17.54
CA PRO A 158 -6.76 -41.88 17.88
C PRO A 158 -7.71 -41.35 18.99
N GLU A 159 -7.43 -40.23 19.65
CA GLU A 159 -8.10 -39.81 20.90
C GLU A 159 -8.69 -38.38 20.91
N GLU A 160 -9.12 -37.81 19.77
CA GLU A 160 -9.71 -36.47 19.77
C GLU A 160 -11.25 -36.44 19.69
N LYS A 161 -11.87 -35.66 20.59
CA LYS A 161 -13.32 -35.44 20.63
C LYS A 161 -13.81 -34.87 19.30
N ALA A 162 -14.77 -35.56 18.67
CA ALA A 162 -15.20 -35.27 17.32
C ALA A 162 -15.73 -33.85 17.07
N GLU A 163 -16.43 -33.23 18.04
CA GLU A 163 -16.91 -31.84 17.90
C GLU A 163 -15.76 -30.83 17.84
N LYS A 164 -14.64 -31.10 18.54
CA LYS A 164 -13.44 -30.25 18.49
C LYS A 164 -12.73 -30.41 17.15
N VAL A 165 -12.59 -31.65 16.67
CA VAL A 165 -12.04 -31.98 15.36
C VAL A 165 -12.85 -31.32 14.23
N GLN A 166 -14.17 -31.29 14.35
CA GLN A 166 -15.08 -30.61 13.43
C GLN A 166 -14.84 -29.09 13.38
N ALA A 167 -14.76 -28.43 14.53
CA ALA A 167 -14.51 -26.99 14.62
C ALA A 167 -13.10 -26.62 14.11
N ASP A 168 -12.10 -27.42 14.45
CA ASP A 168 -10.71 -27.22 14.04
C ASP A 168 -10.52 -27.52 12.55
N PHE A 169 -11.25 -28.49 11.99
CA PHE A 169 -11.29 -28.71 10.54
C PHE A 169 -11.88 -27.50 9.81
N VAL A 170 -13.02 -26.97 10.25
CA VAL A 170 -13.63 -25.79 9.59
C VAL A 170 -12.67 -24.60 9.63
N LYS A 171 -12.02 -24.34 10.77
CA LYS A 171 -10.98 -23.29 10.87
C LYS A 171 -9.78 -23.57 9.96
N SER A 172 -9.34 -24.83 9.89
CA SER A 172 -8.23 -25.25 9.05
C SER A 172 -8.57 -25.14 7.55
N ALA A 173 -9.77 -25.54 7.14
CA ALA A 173 -10.24 -25.46 5.76
C ALA A 173 -10.35 -24.00 5.30
N ILE A 174 -10.86 -23.10 6.14
CA ILE A 174 -10.91 -21.65 5.85
C ILE A 174 -9.49 -21.06 5.69
N ARG A 175 -8.52 -21.53 6.49
CA ARG A 175 -7.14 -21.02 6.50
C ARG A 175 -6.26 -21.56 5.38
N HIS A 176 -6.54 -22.76 4.85
CA HIS A 176 -5.61 -23.43 3.93
C HIS A 176 -6.19 -23.67 2.53
N VAL A 177 -7.51 -23.68 2.38
CA VAL A 177 -8.15 -23.91 1.07
C VAL A 177 -8.41 -22.57 0.38
N HIS A 178 -7.53 -22.23 -0.55
CA HIS A 178 -7.64 -21.03 -1.40
C HIS A 178 -7.73 -21.42 -2.89
N TYR A 179 -8.57 -20.69 -3.63
CA TYR A 179 -8.71 -20.82 -5.08
C TYR A 179 -9.21 -19.50 -5.70
N GLY A 180 -8.64 -19.12 -6.84
CA GLY A 180 -8.98 -17.90 -7.55
C GLY A 180 -8.26 -16.63 -7.05
N PRO A 181 -8.51 -15.46 -7.69
CA PRO A 181 -7.89 -14.18 -7.36
C PRO A 181 -8.35 -13.61 -6.01
N GLU A 182 -7.52 -12.75 -5.39
CA GLU A 182 -7.72 -12.22 -4.02
C GLU A 182 -8.98 -11.36 -3.87
N SER A 183 -9.47 -10.76 -4.97
CA SER A 183 -10.75 -10.06 -5.04
C SER A 183 -11.95 -10.94 -4.71
N LEU A 184 -11.82 -12.26 -4.82
CA LEU A 184 -12.84 -13.28 -4.50
C LEU A 184 -12.59 -13.99 -3.17
N SER A 185 -11.59 -13.56 -2.39
CA SER A 185 -11.15 -14.26 -1.17
C SER A 185 -12.28 -14.40 -0.16
N GLU A 186 -13.09 -13.37 0.05
CA GLU A 186 -14.26 -13.44 0.95
C GLU A 186 -15.30 -14.46 0.46
N PHE A 187 -15.60 -14.50 -0.84
CA PHE A 187 -16.51 -15.47 -1.43
C PHE A 187 -15.96 -16.90 -1.31
N THR A 188 -14.68 -17.08 -1.64
CA THR A 188 -13.98 -18.36 -1.58
C THR A 188 -13.88 -18.91 -0.16
N GLN A 189 -13.56 -18.07 0.83
CA GLN A 189 -13.50 -18.48 2.24
C GLN A 189 -14.90 -18.76 2.81
N TRP A 190 -15.89 -17.93 2.48
CA TRP A 190 -17.28 -18.17 2.83
C TRP A 190 -17.77 -19.51 2.27
N ARG A 191 -17.40 -19.84 1.02
CA ARG A 191 -17.78 -21.08 0.38
C ARG A 191 -17.01 -22.30 0.92
N ALA A 192 -15.72 -22.18 1.16
CA ALA A 192 -14.90 -23.23 1.78
C ALA A 192 -15.43 -23.60 3.17
N ARG A 193 -15.83 -22.59 3.96
CA ARG A 193 -16.52 -22.80 5.24
C ARG A 193 -17.81 -23.61 5.06
N LEU A 194 -18.67 -23.22 4.12
CA LEU A 194 -19.93 -23.93 3.87
C LEU A 194 -19.72 -25.36 3.35
N ALA A 195 -18.70 -25.59 2.52
CA ALA A 195 -18.36 -26.91 2.00
C ALA A 195 -17.81 -27.81 3.11
N ALA A 196 -16.95 -27.28 3.99
CA ALA A 196 -16.41 -27.98 5.15
C ALA A 196 -17.52 -28.38 6.13
N VAL A 197 -18.43 -27.45 6.47
CA VAL A 197 -19.57 -27.72 7.36
C VAL A 197 -20.51 -28.77 6.76
N LYS A 198 -20.79 -28.71 5.45
CA LYS A 198 -21.66 -29.69 4.78
C LYS A 198 -21.09 -31.11 4.88
N ARG A 199 -19.77 -31.27 4.73
CA ARG A 199 -19.10 -32.58 4.73
C ARG A 199 -19.03 -33.22 6.11
N LEU A 200 -18.99 -32.41 7.18
CA LEU A 200 -19.06 -32.91 8.55
C LEU A 200 -20.41 -33.57 8.90
N GLY A 201 -21.48 -33.23 8.17
CA GLY A 201 -22.78 -33.89 8.28
C GLY A 201 -22.84 -35.30 7.68
N ASP A 202 -21.85 -35.69 6.86
CA ASP A 202 -21.86 -36.96 6.10
C ASP A 202 -20.99 -38.08 6.73
N VAL A 203 -20.32 -37.86 7.87
CA VAL A 203 -19.36 -38.83 8.47
C VAL A 203 -19.91 -39.46 9.77
N PRO A 204 -20.03 -40.80 9.89
CA PRO A 204 -20.43 -41.47 11.13
C PRO A 204 -19.26 -41.65 12.12
N LEU A 205 -19.51 -41.35 13.40
CA LEU A 205 -18.51 -41.29 14.48
C LEU A 205 -18.17 -42.67 15.08
N ARG A 206 -16.88 -43.06 15.12
CA ARG A 206 -16.32 -44.02 16.10
C ARG A 206 -14.87 -43.67 16.46
N LEU A 207 -14.59 -43.59 17.77
CA LEU A 207 -13.30 -43.31 18.40
C LEU A 207 -12.76 -44.59 19.07
N SER A 208 -11.44 -44.82 19.04
CA SER A 208 -10.76 -45.65 20.05
C SER A 208 -9.28 -45.31 20.20
N SER A 209 -8.88 -45.28 21.47
CA SER A 209 -7.68 -44.80 22.15
C SER A 209 -6.45 -45.71 22.16
N THR A 210 -5.22 -45.17 22.09
CA THR A 210 -4.10 -45.52 23.02
C THR A 210 -2.82 -44.67 22.91
N LYS A 211 -2.38 -44.17 24.08
CA LYS A 211 -1.09 -43.58 24.57
C LYS A 211 0.26 -44.11 24.04
N ARG A 212 1.29 -43.22 24.03
CA ARG A 212 2.60 -43.37 24.73
C ARG A 212 3.46 -42.08 24.79
N MET A 213 4.27 -41.97 25.86
CA MET A 213 5.16 -40.86 26.29
C MET A 213 6.64 -41.04 25.86
N CYS A 214 7.43 -39.95 25.87
CA CYS A 214 8.74 -39.74 26.58
C CYS A 214 9.57 -38.55 25.97
N THR A 215 9.78 -37.42 26.68
CA THR A 215 11.01 -36.92 27.41
C THR A 215 12.25 -36.65 26.52
N SER A 216 12.87 -35.45 26.46
CA SER A 216 13.77 -34.85 27.48
C SER A 216 14.14 -33.34 27.23
N LEU A 217 14.93 -32.76 28.15
CA LEU A 217 15.19 -31.34 28.53
C LEU A 217 16.41 -30.61 27.84
N PRO A 218 16.64 -29.28 28.07
CA PRO A 218 17.49 -28.37 27.27
C PRO A 218 18.80 -27.84 27.94
N ALA A 219 19.70 -27.20 27.15
CA ALA A 219 20.81 -26.29 27.53
C ALA A 219 21.50 -25.76 26.24
N GLN A 220 22.19 -24.63 26.09
CA GLN A 220 22.58 -23.45 26.88
C GLN A 220 23.14 -22.38 25.90
N VAL A 221 23.24 -21.13 26.37
CA VAL A 221 23.81 -19.93 25.69
C VAL A 221 25.29 -19.78 26.06
N GLU A 222 26.17 -19.40 25.11
CA GLU A 222 27.39 -18.63 25.40
C GLU A 222 28.09 -18.12 24.12
N GLY A 223 28.72 -16.94 24.21
CA GLY A 223 29.87 -16.57 23.35
C GLY A 223 29.89 -15.15 22.76
N SER A 224 30.36 -14.16 23.53
CA SER A 224 30.94 -12.91 23.00
C SER A 224 32.45 -13.08 22.75
N PRO A 225 33.07 -12.23 21.90
CA PRO A 225 34.43 -11.78 22.20
C PRO A 225 34.59 -10.26 22.10
N ALA A 226 35.53 -9.75 22.91
CA ALA A 226 35.87 -8.35 23.07
C ALA A 226 37.23 -7.99 22.43
N GLY A 227 37.36 -6.74 21.99
CA GLY A 227 38.61 -5.96 22.04
C GLY A 227 39.13 -5.35 20.72
N LEU A 228 39.02 -4.02 20.55
CA LEU A 228 40.14 -3.04 20.52
C LEU A 228 39.72 -1.59 20.14
N SER A 229 40.06 -0.67 21.07
CA SER A 229 40.46 0.76 21.00
C SER A 229 39.63 1.86 20.28
N ASP A 230 39.05 2.72 21.13
CA ASP A 230 39.03 4.20 21.19
C ASP A 230 38.70 5.13 20.00
N SER A 231 37.74 6.02 20.31
CA SER A 231 37.62 7.44 19.94
C SER A 231 36.79 7.86 18.72
N GLN A 232 35.49 7.56 18.73
CA GLN A 232 34.43 8.51 18.32
C GLN A 232 33.21 8.26 19.23
N PRO A 233 32.38 9.27 19.57
CA PRO A 233 31.13 8.98 20.28
C PRO A 233 30.33 8.05 19.37
N ALA A 234 30.16 6.80 19.78
CA ALA A 234 29.43 5.82 19.00
C ALA A 234 28.04 6.42 18.71
N LEU A 235 27.65 6.47 17.44
CA LEU A 235 26.30 6.80 17.04
C LEU A 235 25.38 5.68 17.57
N GLN A 236 25.01 5.74 18.85
CA GLN A 236 24.26 4.67 19.47
C GLN A 236 22.79 4.83 19.07
N MET A 237 22.29 3.88 18.29
CA MET A 237 20.90 3.84 17.83
C MET A 237 20.20 2.66 18.51
N GLU A 238 19.05 2.92 19.13
CA GLU A 238 18.20 1.88 19.73
C GLU A 238 16.94 1.65 18.88
N PRO A 239 16.51 0.40 18.66
CA PRO A 239 15.23 0.11 18.03
C PRO A 239 14.08 0.53 18.97
N LEU A 240 13.15 1.34 18.45
CA LEU A 240 12.04 1.89 19.22
C LEU A 240 10.70 1.24 18.85
N HIS A 241 10.33 1.24 17.56
CA HIS A 241 9.03 0.73 17.09
C HIS A 241 9.17 -0.17 15.87
N PHE A 242 8.32 -1.20 15.78
CA PHE A 242 8.14 -2.06 14.61
C PHE A 242 6.67 -2.09 14.22
N LEU A 243 6.34 -1.49 13.08
CA LEU A 243 4.95 -1.22 12.70
C LEU A 243 4.60 -1.92 11.38
N GLN A 244 3.51 -2.68 11.39
CA GLN A 244 2.96 -3.36 10.21
C GLN A 244 1.77 -2.59 9.65
N CYS A 245 1.98 -1.31 9.32
CA CYS A 245 0.89 -0.38 9.04
C CYS A 245 0.35 -0.43 7.60
N HIS A 246 1.03 -1.10 6.66
CA HIS A 246 0.60 -1.20 5.25
C HIS A 246 -0.10 -2.50 4.88
N SER A 247 -0.41 -3.37 5.86
CA SER A 247 -1.05 -4.66 5.59
C SER A 247 -2.32 -4.56 4.77
N ARG A 248 -2.42 -5.43 3.76
CA ARG A 248 -3.65 -5.71 3.03
C ARG A 248 -4.72 -6.11 4.03
N ASN A 249 -5.83 -5.37 3.98
CA ASN A 249 -6.99 -5.56 4.85
C ASN A 249 -6.64 -5.54 6.36
N ASN A 250 -5.58 -4.82 6.75
CA ASN A 250 -5.06 -4.77 8.12
C ASN A 250 -4.76 -6.16 8.72
N SER A 251 -4.42 -7.14 7.86
CA SER A 251 -4.07 -8.49 8.30
C SER A 251 -2.69 -8.49 8.98
N PRO A 252 -2.55 -9.00 10.22
CA PRO A 252 -1.25 -9.16 10.86
C PRO A 252 -0.37 -10.23 10.18
N GLN A 253 -0.98 -11.09 9.34
CA GLN A 253 -0.28 -12.15 8.61
C GLN A 253 0.32 -11.66 7.29
N ASP A 254 0.05 -10.41 6.89
CA ASP A 254 0.57 -9.87 5.63
C ASP A 254 2.02 -9.42 5.77
N LEU A 255 2.94 -10.34 5.50
CA LEU A 255 4.37 -10.05 5.34
C LEU A 255 4.79 -9.93 3.86
N LYS A 256 3.82 -9.80 2.94
CA LYS A 256 4.10 -9.77 1.49
C LYS A 256 4.02 -8.37 0.91
N THR A 257 3.33 -7.45 1.58
CA THR A 257 3.23 -6.06 1.12
C THR A 257 4.58 -5.36 1.25
N GLN A 258 5.17 -5.04 0.11
CA GLN A 258 6.45 -4.35 0.05
C GLN A 258 6.28 -2.85 0.32
N LEU A 259 7.19 -2.32 1.12
CA LEU A 259 7.32 -0.90 1.40
C LEU A 259 8.39 -0.30 0.51
N TRP A 260 8.11 0.85 -0.10
CA TRP A 260 8.91 1.39 -1.20
C TRP A 260 9.63 2.69 -0.86
N ALA A 261 8.96 3.64 -0.22
CA ALA A 261 9.57 4.93 0.11
C ALA A 261 9.07 5.50 1.43
N CYS A 262 9.97 6.20 2.12
CA CYS A 262 9.66 7.01 3.28
C CYS A 262 10.29 8.40 3.14
N ALA A 263 9.70 9.38 3.82
CA ALA A 263 10.25 10.73 3.93
C ALA A 263 9.77 11.36 5.24
N PHE A 264 10.67 12.08 5.93
CA PHE A 264 10.29 12.88 7.10
C PHE A 264 9.63 14.18 6.67
N GLU A 265 8.65 14.62 7.45
CA GLU A 265 8.06 15.95 7.29
C GLU A 265 9.14 17.02 7.54
N PRO A 266 9.17 18.12 6.77
CA PRO A 266 10.10 19.22 7.03
C PRO A 266 9.82 19.91 8.38
N ALA A 267 10.89 20.38 9.03
CA ALA A 267 10.87 21.10 10.30
C ALA A 267 10.00 22.38 10.26
N TRP A 268 9.39 22.74 11.40
CA TRP A 268 8.60 23.97 11.56
C TRP A 268 9.47 25.08 12.15
N GLU A 269 9.86 26.08 11.36
CA GLU A 269 10.52 27.27 11.90
C GLU A 269 9.50 28.24 12.52
N GLU A 270 9.14 28.02 13.79
CA GLU A 270 8.64 29.09 14.66
C GLU A 270 9.58 29.22 15.86
N GLY A 271 10.55 30.16 15.77
CA GLY A 271 11.27 30.72 16.91
C GLY A 271 12.28 29.85 17.67
N CYS A 272 12.36 28.54 17.42
CA CYS A 272 13.37 27.66 18.00
C CYS A 272 14.21 27.01 16.89
N SER A 273 15.53 27.23 16.93
CA SER A 273 16.54 26.67 16.03
C SER A 273 16.71 25.14 16.11
N GLU A 274 15.76 24.41 16.72
CA GLU A 274 15.83 22.96 16.98
C GLU A 274 14.48 22.23 16.76
N ALA A 275 13.52 22.85 16.05
CA ALA A 275 12.22 22.25 15.81
C ALA A 275 12.29 21.10 14.79
N THR A 276 12.69 19.91 15.23
CA THR A 276 12.75 18.71 14.39
C THR A 276 11.35 18.13 14.20
N SER A 277 10.94 17.85 12.96
CA SER A 277 9.73 17.05 12.78
C SER A 277 10.03 15.59 13.15
N GLN A 278 9.16 15.04 13.98
CA GLN A 278 9.17 13.65 14.42
C GLN A 278 8.20 12.80 13.57
N THR A 279 7.60 13.40 12.54
CA THR A 279 6.60 12.76 11.71
C THR A 279 7.25 12.17 10.46
N VAL A 280 6.99 10.90 10.18
CA VAL A 280 7.45 10.21 8.96
C VAL A 280 6.26 9.74 8.13
N ALA A 281 6.31 9.99 6.81
CA ALA A 281 5.41 9.35 5.86
C ALA A 281 6.08 8.11 5.27
N THR A 282 5.30 7.05 5.11
CA THR A 282 5.73 5.79 4.49
C THR A 282 4.72 5.40 3.41
N CYS A 283 5.18 4.77 2.33
CA CYS A 283 4.30 4.22 1.29
C CYS A 283 4.66 2.78 0.93
N GLY A 284 3.63 1.99 0.67
CA GLY A 284 3.73 0.57 0.36
C GLY A 284 2.37 -0.02 0.07
N GLY A 285 2.32 -0.93 -0.91
CA GLY A 285 1.06 -1.44 -1.47
C GLY A 285 0.08 -0.31 -1.80
N GLU A 286 -1.18 -0.47 -1.40
CA GLU A 286 -2.25 0.51 -1.68
C GLU A 286 -2.39 1.63 -0.64
N ALA A 287 -1.42 1.77 0.26
CA ALA A 287 -1.52 2.66 1.41
C ALA A 287 -0.33 3.62 1.56
N VAL A 288 -0.65 4.80 2.05
CA VAL A 288 0.30 5.79 2.57
C VAL A 288 -0.02 6.00 4.03
N CYS A 289 0.97 5.85 4.90
CA CYS A 289 0.82 6.01 6.34
C CYS A 289 1.67 7.19 6.81
N VAL A 290 1.15 7.94 7.78
CA VAL A 290 1.87 9.01 8.48
C VAL A 290 1.98 8.60 9.94
N ILE A 291 3.19 8.59 10.46
CA ILE A 291 3.55 7.98 11.73
C ILE A 291 4.29 9.00 12.58
N ASP A 292 3.93 9.10 13.84
CA ASP A 292 4.71 9.81 14.85
C ASP A 292 5.83 8.87 15.36
N CYS A 293 7.09 9.23 15.13
CA CYS A 293 8.24 8.43 15.52
C CYS A 293 8.41 8.31 17.04
N GLN A 294 7.97 9.29 17.83
CA GLN A 294 8.10 9.23 19.29
C GLN A 294 7.13 8.20 19.86
N THR A 295 5.86 8.29 19.50
CA THR A 295 4.80 7.45 20.07
C THR A 295 4.61 6.13 19.32
N GLY A 296 5.05 6.03 18.06
CA GLY A 296 4.78 4.89 17.18
C GLY A 296 3.33 4.85 16.68
N ILE A 297 2.54 5.89 16.93
CA ILE A 297 1.13 5.96 16.51
C ILE A 297 1.06 6.32 15.03
N VAL A 298 0.25 5.57 14.28
CA VAL A 298 -0.13 5.92 12.91
C VAL A 298 -1.18 7.03 12.98
N LEU A 299 -0.76 8.26 12.73
CA LEU A 299 -1.61 9.46 12.76
C LEU A 299 -2.66 9.43 11.65
N HIS A 300 -2.24 9.06 10.44
CA HIS A 300 -3.11 8.99 9.27
C HIS A 300 -2.77 7.79 8.39
N LYS A 301 -3.81 7.15 7.85
CA LYS A 301 -3.68 6.09 6.84
C LYS A 301 -4.57 6.41 5.65
N TYR A 302 -3.96 6.71 4.53
CA TYR A 302 -4.65 6.93 3.26
C TYR A 302 -4.58 5.65 2.43
N LYS A 303 -5.74 5.16 1.93
CA LYS A 303 -5.81 3.97 1.07
C LYS A 303 -6.47 4.31 -0.26
N ALA A 304 -5.87 3.86 -1.35
CA ALA A 304 -6.41 4.03 -2.70
C ALA A 304 -6.51 2.67 -3.41
N PRO A 305 -7.69 2.03 -3.44
CA PRO A 305 -7.85 0.69 -4.03
C PRO A 305 -7.39 0.61 -5.49
N GLY A 306 -6.51 -0.36 -5.76
CA GLY A 306 -5.91 -0.61 -7.07
C GLY A 306 -4.88 0.42 -7.53
N GLU A 307 -4.39 1.29 -6.65
CA GLU A 307 -3.16 2.09 -6.83
C GLU A 307 -2.09 1.48 -5.93
N GLU A 308 -0.90 1.20 -6.45
CA GLU A 308 0.24 0.83 -5.60
C GLU A 308 1.21 2.00 -5.55
N PHE A 309 1.58 2.46 -4.36
CA PHE A 309 2.46 3.62 -4.18
C PHE A 309 3.93 3.21 -4.12
N PHE A 310 4.76 3.88 -4.92
CA PHE A 310 6.21 3.64 -4.99
C PHE A 310 7.04 4.79 -4.44
N SER A 311 6.48 6.02 -4.40
CA SER A 311 7.23 7.19 -3.98
C SER A 311 6.35 8.20 -3.23
N VAL A 312 6.97 8.88 -2.27
CA VAL A 312 6.38 9.97 -1.48
C VAL A 312 7.37 11.12 -1.33
N ALA A 313 6.87 12.35 -1.31
CA ALA A 313 7.65 13.53 -0.92
C ALA A 313 6.77 14.57 -0.23
N TRP A 314 7.39 15.34 0.66
CA TRP A 314 6.75 16.40 1.42
C TRP A 314 7.01 17.76 0.78
N THR A 315 6.02 18.63 0.89
CA THR A 315 6.20 20.08 0.79
C THR A 315 5.41 20.76 1.90
N ALA A 316 5.78 21.99 2.21
CA ALA A 316 5.07 22.81 3.16
C ALA A 316 4.70 24.12 2.49
N LEU A 317 3.42 24.24 2.11
CA LEU A 317 2.87 25.36 1.35
C LEU A 317 2.47 26.51 2.25
N THR A 318 2.72 27.74 1.82
CA THR A 318 2.32 28.95 2.53
C THR A 318 0.98 29.44 1.97
N VAL A 319 -0.12 29.14 2.67
CA VAL A 319 -1.48 29.53 2.26
C VAL A 319 -1.90 30.80 2.98
N VAL A 320 -2.36 31.80 2.23
CA VAL A 320 -2.93 33.02 2.81
C VAL A 320 -4.42 32.78 3.09
N THR A 321 -4.82 32.85 4.36
CA THR A 321 -6.22 32.72 4.77
C THR A 321 -7.03 33.97 4.36
N GLN A 322 -8.37 33.86 4.35
CA GLN A 322 -9.26 34.98 4.04
C GLN A 322 -9.05 36.20 4.95
N ALA A 323 -8.59 35.98 6.18
CA ALA A 323 -8.25 37.02 7.14
C ALA A 323 -6.86 37.65 6.91
N GLY A 324 -6.16 37.28 5.83
CA GLY A 324 -4.82 37.79 5.49
C GLY A 324 -3.68 37.11 6.27
N HIS A 325 -3.98 36.20 7.20
CA HIS A 325 -2.96 35.45 7.93
C HIS A 325 -2.32 34.39 7.02
N LYS A 326 -0.99 34.35 6.97
CA LYS A 326 -0.23 33.28 6.35
C LYS A 326 -0.26 32.05 7.27
N LYS A 327 -0.64 30.90 6.72
CA LYS A 327 -0.67 29.61 7.40
C LYS A 327 0.09 28.60 6.57
N ARG A 328 1.02 27.87 7.17
CA ARG A 328 1.77 26.82 6.50
C ARG A 328 1.01 25.48 6.54
N TRP A 329 0.88 24.81 5.39
CA TRP A 329 0.18 23.53 5.23
C TRP A 329 1.17 22.45 4.79
N SER A 330 1.29 21.38 5.57
CA SER A 330 2.06 20.20 5.19
C SER A 330 1.28 19.36 4.18
N ILE A 331 1.79 19.30 2.95
CA ILE A 331 1.22 18.52 1.85
C ILE A 331 2.16 17.37 1.54
N LEU A 332 1.59 16.18 1.41
CA LEU A 332 2.30 14.97 1.03
C LEU A 332 1.89 14.57 -0.39
N ALA A 333 2.84 14.54 -1.31
CA ALA A 333 2.65 13.97 -2.64
C ALA A 333 2.96 12.48 -2.60
N ALA A 334 2.04 11.65 -3.07
CA ALA A 334 2.23 10.20 -3.21
C ALA A 334 1.92 9.76 -4.64
N ALA A 335 2.76 8.92 -5.23
CA ALA A 335 2.54 8.38 -6.57
C ALA A 335 3.04 6.96 -6.73
N GLY A 336 2.61 6.32 -7.82
CA GLY A 336 2.98 4.94 -8.11
C GLY A 336 2.40 4.40 -9.41
N LEU A 337 1.79 3.21 -9.35
CA LEU A 337 1.50 2.34 -10.49
C LEU A 337 0.64 2.99 -11.60
N ARG A 338 -0.35 3.83 -11.28
CA ARG A 338 -1.26 4.41 -12.29
C ARG A 338 -0.74 5.69 -12.94
N GLY A 339 0.46 6.14 -12.60
CA GLY A 339 1.02 7.38 -13.15
C GLY A 339 0.31 8.65 -12.67
N GLN A 340 -0.40 8.57 -11.54
CA GLN A 340 -1.10 9.69 -10.91
C GLN A 340 -0.37 10.10 -9.63
N VAL A 341 -0.24 11.40 -9.41
CA VAL A 341 0.19 11.97 -8.14
C VAL A 341 -1.04 12.34 -7.34
N ARG A 342 -1.10 11.91 -6.10
CA ARG A 342 -2.14 12.28 -5.13
C ARG A 342 -1.54 13.22 -4.11
N LEU A 343 -2.16 14.38 -3.93
CA LEU A 343 -1.77 15.38 -2.95
C LEU A 343 -2.64 15.21 -1.70
N LEU A 344 -2.01 14.86 -0.58
CA LEU A 344 -2.67 14.58 0.69
C LEU A 344 -2.40 15.74 1.65
N HIS A 345 -3.46 16.33 2.21
CA HIS A 345 -3.31 17.27 3.30
C HIS A 345 -3.27 16.49 4.61
N VAL A 346 -2.09 16.40 5.21
CA VAL A 346 -1.86 15.45 6.31
C VAL A 346 -2.71 15.77 7.53
N ARG A 347 -2.67 17.01 8.03
CA ARG A 347 -3.46 17.41 9.21
C ARG A 347 -4.97 17.26 9.03
N ALA A 348 -5.48 17.35 7.81
CA ALA A 348 -6.90 17.21 7.51
C ALA A 348 -7.29 15.76 7.16
N GLY A 349 -6.32 14.90 6.86
CA GLY A 349 -6.51 13.46 6.64
C GLY A 349 -7.19 13.08 5.32
N PHE A 350 -7.24 13.97 4.32
CA PHE A 350 -7.88 13.69 3.02
C PHE A 350 -7.00 14.05 1.82
N CYS A 351 -7.36 13.50 0.65
CA CYS A 351 -6.72 13.79 -0.62
C CYS A 351 -7.35 15.04 -1.25
N CYS A 352 -6.54 16.07 -1.46
CA CYS A 352 -6.97 17.39 -1.93
C CYS A 352 -6.83 17.55 -3.45
N GLY A 353 -5.99 16.73 -4.09
CA GLY A 353 -5.74 16.87 -5.52
C GLY A 353 -5.21 15.59 -6.15
N VAL A 354 -5.56 15.37 -7.41
CA VAL A 354 -5.03 14.27 -8.23
C VAL A 354 -4.50 14.83 -9.54
N ILE A 355 -3.20 14.67 -9.77
CA ILE A 355 -2.51 15.09 -10.98
C ILE A 355 -2.25 13.85 -11.83
N ARG A 356 -2.82 13.79 -13.04
CA ARG A 356 -2.49 12.74 -14.02
C ARG A 356 -1.19 13.08 -14.73
N ALA A 357 -0.07 12.82 -14.06
CA ALA A 357 1.24 13.27 -14.53
C ALA A 357 1.77 12.43 -15.70
N HIS A 358 1.64 11.11 -15.65
CA HIS A 358 2.26 10.21 -16.62
C HIS A 358 1.29 9.12 -17.13
N LYS A 359 1.63 8.51 -18.27
CA LYS A 359 0.87 7.38 -18.84
C LYS A 359 1.27 6.02 -18.26
N LYS A 360 2.44 5.95 -17.63
CA LYS A 360 2.99 4.76 -16.97
C LYS A 360 3.22 5.06 -15.48
N ALA A 361 3.57 4.03 -14.73
CA ALA A 361 3.93 4.16 -13.31
C ALA A 361 4.98 5.26 -13.08
N ILE A 362 4.84 5.97 -11.97
CA ILE A 362 5.83 6.95 -11.49
C ILE A 362 6.83 6.20 -10.62
N ALA A 363 8.11 6.28 -10.98
CA ALA A 363 9.20 5.63 -10.25
C ALA A 363 9.60 6.45 -9.02
N THR A 364 9.69 7.77 -9.16
CA THR A 364 10.11 8.68 -8.10
C THR A 364 9.55 10.08 -8.31
N LEU A 365 9.44 10.84 -7.23
CA LEU A 365 9.04 12.24 -7.23
C LEU A 365 9.81 13.01 -6.16
N CYS A 366 10.02 14.30 -6.38
CA CYS A 366 10.64 15.20 -5.40
C CYS A 366 10.17 16.64 -5.61
N PHE A 367 10.05 17.39 -4.52
CA PHE A 367 9.76 18.83 -4.59
C PHE A 367 11.05 19.63 -4.81
N SER A 368 10.92 20.81 -5.40
CA SER A 368 12.01 21.78 -5.41
C SER A 368 12.25 22.30 -3.98
N PRO A 369 13.50 22.38 -3.52
CA PRO A 369 13.82 22.98 -2.22
C PRO A 369 13.56 24.50 -2.19
N ASN A 370 13.62 25.19 -3.34
CA ASN A 370 13.46 26.64 -3.42
C ASN A 370 12.02 27.09 -3.69
N HIS A 371 11.21 26.22 -4.30
CA HIS A 371 9.85 26.54 -4.71
C HIS A 371 8.86 25.51 -4.16
N GLU A 372 8.10 25.91 -3.14
CA GLU A 372 7.19 25.03 -2.39
C GLU A 372 6.10 24.36 -3.25
N THR A 373 5.72 24.94 -4.39
CA THR A 373 4.72 24.37 -5.32
C THR A 373 5.33 23.58 -6.48
N HIS A 374 6.66 23.58 -6.64
CA HIS A 374 7.30 22.91 -7.77
C HIS A 374 7.56 21.44 -7.47
N LEU A 375 6.96 20.56 -8.25
CA LEU A 375 7.07 19.10 -8.11
C LEU A 375 7.66 18.47 -9.37
N PHE A 376 8.75 17.72 -9.21
CA PHE A 376 9.29 16.86 -10.25
C PHE A 376 8.71 15.45 -10.13
N THR A 377 8.27 14.89 -11.26
CA THR A 377 7.79 13.51 -11.36
C THR A 377 8.58 12.76 -12.42
N ALA A 378 9.07 11.56 -12.11
CA ALA A 378 9.77 10.70 -13.06
C ALA A 378 9.05 9.36 -13.24
N SER A 379 8.95 8.90 -14.49
CA SER A 379 8.16 7.71 -14.83
C SER A 379 8.91 6.70 -15.69
N TYR A 380 8.41 5.45 -15.66
CA TYR A 380 8.77 4.37 -16.57
C TYR A 380 8.43 4.66 -18.06
N ASP A 381 7.81 5.81 -18.36
CA ASP A 381 7.70 6.34 -19.73
C ASP A 381 8.98 7.06 -20.22
N LYS A 382 10.04 7.07 -19.39
CA LYS A 382 11.34 7.73 -19.64
C LYS A 382 11.25 9.25 -19.74
N ARG A 383 10.30 9.85 -19.01
CA ARG A 383 10.16 11.30 -18.90
C ARG A 383 10.23 11.75 -17.46
N ILE A 384 10.74 12.96 -17.29
CA ILE A 384 10.63 13.73 -16.07
C ILE A 384 9.77 14.95 -16.39
N ILE A 385 8.80 15.28 -15.54
CA ILE A 385 7.94 16.45 -15.72
C ILE A 385 8.03 17.32 -14.48
N LEU A 386 8.22 18.62 -14.69
CA LEU A 386 8.11 19.64 -13.65
C LEU A 386 6.71 20.24 -13.68
N TRP A 387 6.05 20.18 -12.54
CA TRP A 387 4.72 20.71 -12.29
C TRP A 387 4.79 21.88 -11.33
N ASP A 388 3.94 22.87 -11.53
CA ASP A 388 3.52 23.77 -10.47
C ASP A 388 2.19 23.26 -9.95
N ILE A 389 2.15 22.73 -8.72
CA ILE A 389 0.91 22.21 -8.12
C ILE A 389 -0.06 23.33 -7.75
N GLY A 390 0.44 24.58 -7.67
CA GLY A 390 -0.31 25.74 -7.22
C GLY A 390 -0.62 25.73 -5.72
N VAL A 391 -1.28 26.80 -5.28
CA VAL A 391 -1.84 26.92 -3.93
C VAL A 391 -3.30 26.48 -3.97
N PRO A 392 -3.77 25.64 -3.02
CA PRO A 392 -5.15 25.21 -3.00
C PRO A 392 -6.11 26.39 -2.83
N ASN A 393 -7.25 26.34 -3.54
CA ASN A 393 -8.31 27.33 -3.37
C ASN A 393 -9.08 27.09 -2.05
N HIS A 394 -10.12 27.90 -1.78
CA HIS A 394 -10.96 27.76 -0.58
C HIS A 394 -11.65 26.39 -0.46
N ASP A 395 -11.84 25.70 -1.58
CA ASP A 395 -12.45 24.36 -1.66
C ASP A 395 -11.41 23.23 -1.62
N TYR A 396 -10.15 23.55 -1.28
CA TYR A 396 -9.00 22.62 -1.26
C TYR A 396 -8.63 22.04 -2.64
N GLU A 397 -9.10 22.64 -3.73
CA GLU A 397 -8.76 22.20 -5.08
C GLU A 397 -7.42 22.79 -5.53
N PHE A 398 -6.57 21.92 -6.05
CA PHE A 398 -5.29 22.28 -6.64
C PHE A 398 -5.42 22.47 -8.15
N GLN A 399 -4.89 23.58 -8.66
CA GLN A 399 -4.78 23.82 -10.10
C GLN A 399 -3.35 23.57 -10.56
N ALA A 400 -3.03 22.29 -10.77
CA ALA A 400 -1.71 21.91 -11.23
C ALA A 400 -1.49 22.30 -12.71
N SER A 401 -0.34 22.91 -12.99
CA SER A 401 0.08 23.27 -14.34
C SER A 401 1.41 22.61 -14.70
N GLN A 402 1.52 22.14 -15.93
CA GLN A 402 2.76 21.53 -16.42
C GLN A 402 3.71 22.63 -16.90
N LEU A 403 4.89 22.72 -16.28
CA LEU A 403 5.89 23.75 -16.60
C LEU A 403 6.89 23.27 -17.65
N LEU A 404 7.49 22.09 -17.44
CA LEU A 404 8.60 21.57 -18.24
C LEU A 404 8.53 20.05 -18.41
N THR A 405 8.95 19.55 -19.56
CA THR A 405 9.15 18.11 -19.82
C THR A 405 10.60 17.83 -20.18
N LEU A 406 11.21 16.85 -19.53
CA LEU A 406 12.57 16.40 -19.78
C LEU A 406 12.50 14.97 -20.31
N ASP A 407 13.07 14.74 -21.48
CA ASP A 407 13.19 13.41 -22.07
C ASP A 407 14.49 12.75 -21.59
N SER A 408 14.39 11.47 -21.19
CA SER A 408 15.52 10.63 -20.81
C SER A 408 15.68 9.45 -21.77
N THR A 409 16.92 9.00 -21.95
CA THR A 409 17.26 7.81 -22.75
C THR A 409 16.89 6.51 -22.02
N SER A 410 16.93 6.53 -20.69
CA SER A 410 16.67 5.40 -19.78
C SER A 410 15.67 5.77 -18.67
N ILE A 411 15.21 4.78 -17.90
CA ILE A 411 14.22 5.01 -16.85
C ILE A 411 14.89 5.76 -15.69
N PRO A 412 14.39 6.96 -15.29
CA PRO A 412 14.89 7.65 -14.12
C PRO A 412 14.35 6.99 -12.84
N LEU A 413 15.25 6.63 -11.94
CA LEU A 413 14.98 5.89 -10.70
C LEU A 413 15.05 6.80 -9.48
N ARG A 414 15.94 7.80 -9.49
CA ARG A 414 16.11 8.79 -8.42
C ARG A 414 16.28 10.18 -8.99
N LEU A 415 15.55 11.15 -8.43
CA LEU A 415 15.67 12.56 -8.78
C LEU A 415 16.36 13.32 -7.66
N CYS A 416 17.28 14.21 -8.02
CA CYS A 416 18.09 14.96 -7.07
C CYS A 416 18.34 16.37 -7.64
N PRO A 417 17.54 17.38 -7.25
CA PRO A 417 17.85 18.77 -7.56
C PRO A 417 19.24 19.12 -7.02
N VAL A 418 20.02 19.88 -7.80
CA VAL A 418 21.39 20.24 -7.39
C VAL A 418 21.33 21.19 -6.21
N ALA A 419 21.90 20.81 -5.05
CA ALA A 419 21.77 21.57 -3.80
C ALA A 419 22.20 23.05 -3.95
N SER A 420 23.35 23.29 -4.58
CA SER A 420 23.86 24.65 -4.84
C SER A 420 23.06 25.48 -5.84
N CYS A 421 22.25 24.86 -6.71
CA CYS A 421 21.50 25.53 -7.77
C CYS A 421 20.27 24.72 -8.24
N PRO A 422 19.28 24.52 -7.36
CA PRO A 422 18.20 23.55 -7.58
C PRO A 422 17.22 23.98 -8.67
N ASP A 423 17.14 25.28 -8.96
CA ASP A 423 16.31 25.84 -10.03
C ASP A 423 17.03 25.87 -11.39
N ALA A 424 18.33 25.56 -11.41
CA ALA A 424 19.13 25.55 -12.62
C ALA A 424 19.32 24.13 -13.16
N HIS A 425 19.71 23.19 -12.29
CA HIS A 425 20.09 21.85 -12.71
C HIS A 425 19.41 20.76 -11.88
N LEU A 426 18.94 19.73 -12.59
CA LEU A 426 18.38 18.52 -12.00
C LEU A 426 19.23 17.32 -12.37
N LEU A 427 19.64 16.54 -11.37
CA LEU A 427 20.29 15.25 -11.57
C LEU A 427 19.28 14.12 -11.45
N ALA A 428 19.48 13.08 -12.25
CA ALA A 428 18.76 11.83 -12.07
C ALA A 428 19.67 10.61 -12.21
N GLY A 429 19.54 9.70 -11.25
CA GLY A 429 20.06 8.34 -11.36
C GLY A 429 19.10 7.53 -12.21
N CYS A 430 19.60 6.95 -13.30
CA CYS A 430 18.81 6.21 -14.27
C CYS A 430 19.37 4.78 -14.46
N GLU A 431 18.58 3.92 -15.10
CA GLU A 431 19.05 2.57 -15.49
C GLU A 431 20.31 2.60 -16.37
N GLY A 432 20.46 3.63 -17.19
CA GLY A 432 21.60 3.82 -18.09
C GLY A 432 22.67 4.77 -17.58
N GLY A 433 22.77 5.04 -16.27
CA GLY A 433 23.78 5.93 -15.70
C GLY A 433 23.20 7.15 -14.96
N CYS A 434 24.02 8.16 -14.73
CA CYS A 434 23.58 9.42 -14.10
C CYS A 434 23.51 10.52 -15.15
N CYS A 435 22.42 11.28 -15.16
CA CYS A 435 22.12 12.30 -16.18
C CYS A 435 21.80 13.65 -15.52
N CYS A 436 22.07 14.75 -16.24
CA CYS A 436 21.76 16.11 -15.84
C CYS A 436 20.88 16.81 -16.88
N TRP A 437 19.97 17.66 -16.40
CA TRP A 437 19.13 18.52 -17.22
C TRP A 437 19.15 19.96 -16.70
N ASP A 438 19.06 20.91 -17.63
CA ASP A 438 18.74 22.29 -17.34
C ASP A 438 17.23 22.44 -17.08
N VAL A 439 16.86 22.93 -15.91
CA VAL A 439 15.47 23.11 -15.46
C VAL A 439 15.04 24.57 -15.34
N ARG A 440 15.87 25.53 -15.77
CA ARG A 440 15.54 26.95 -15.68
C ARG A 440 14.31 27.28 -16.52
N LEU A 441 13.33 27.97 -15.93
CA LEU A 441 12.06 28.26 -16.58
C LEU A 441 12.07 29.50 -17.49
N ASP A 442 13.17 30.26 -17.46
CA ASP A 442 13.39 31.45 -18.31
C ASP A 442 13.60 31.09 -19.79
N GLN A 443 14.01 29.86 -20.09
CA GLN A 443 14.22 29.41 -21.46
C GLN A 443 12.92 29.09 -22.19
N PRO A 444 12.84 29.40 -23.50
CA PRO A 444 11.61 29.23 -24.27
C PRO A 444 11.23 27.75 -24.52
N GLN A 445 12.18 26.82 -24.41
CA GLN A 445 11.93 25.40 -24.66
C GLN A 445 11.28 24.73 -23.45
N LYS A 446 10.00 24.37 -23.60
CA LYS A 446 9.23 23.61 -22.60
C LYS A 446 9.47 22.10 -22.64
N ARG A 447 10.25 21.61 -23.61
CA ARG A 447 10.66 20.21 -23.72
C ARG A 447 12.16 20.12 -24.01
N ARG A 448 12.91 19.38 -23.20
CA ARG A 448 14.38 19.34 -23.24
C ARG A 448 14.90 17.91 -23.18
N GLY A 449 16.05 17.67 -23.80
CA GLY A 449 16.78 16.41 -23.69
C GLY A 449 17.83 16.44 -22.58
N CYS A 450 18.46 15.30 -22.32
CA CYS A 450 19.61 15.19 -21.42
C CYS A 450 20.75 16.11 -21.89
N GLU A 451 21.29 16.90 -20.96
CA GLU A 451 22.37 17.85 -21.24
C GLU A 451 23.74 17.20 -21.04
N VAL A 452 23.89 16.44 -19.95
CA VAL A 452 25.16 15.81 -19.56
C VAL A 452 24.91 14.42 -19.00
N GLU A 453 25.68 13.44 -19.45
CA GLU A 453 25.76 12.10 -18.88
C GLU A 453 27.08 11.96 -18.10
N PHE A 454 26.99 11.43 -16.87
CA PHE A 454 28.14 11.23 -16.00
C PHE A 454 28.66 9.81 -16.06
N VAL A 455 29.98 9.69 -16.19
CA VAL A 455 30.70 8.41 -16.26
C VAL A 455 31.52 8.21 -15.00
N PHE A 456 31.35 7.03 -14.39
CA PHE A 456 32.15 6.58 -13.26
C PHE A 456 33.34 5.80 -13.85
N SER A 457 34.54 6.37 -13.76
CA SER A 457 35.74 5.89 -14.45
C SER A 457 36.24 4.55 -13.91
N GLU A 458 35.60 3.45 -14.31
CA GLU A 458 36.15 2.09 -14.21
C GLU A 458 35.80 1.26 -15.45
N GLY A 459 36.79 1.15 -16.34
CA GLY A 459 36.94 0.10 -17.35
C GLY A 459 35.72 -0.24 -18.21
N SER A 460 35.67 0.32 -19.44
CA SER A 460 35.07 -0.24 -20.68
C SER A 460 33.65 -0.85 -20.65
N ALA A 461 32.92 -0.84 -19.55
CA ALA A 461 31.56 -1.36 -19.47
C ALA A 461 30.56 -0.22 -19.78
N PRO A 462 29.42 -0.53 -20.44
CA PRO A 462 28.36 0.45 -20.67
C PRO A 462 27.89 1.05 -19.34
N ALA A 463 27.37 2.28 -19.42
CA ALA A 463 26.94 3.08 -18.29
C ALA A 463 26.12 2.24 -17.28
N ARG A 464 26.69 2.07 -16.08
CA ARG A 464 26.12 1.22 -15.03
C ARG A 464 24.91 1.92 -14.42
N ARG A 465 23.86 1.15 -14.14
CA ARG A 465 22.64 1.61 -13.46
C ARG A 465 22.99 2.35 -12.17
N VAL A 466 22.44 3.56 -12.01
CA VAL A 466 22.51 4.35 -10.77
C VAL A 466 21.14 4.33 -10.11
N ASP A 467 21.00 3.56 -9.04
CA ASP A 467 19.75 3.35 -8.31
C ASP A 467 19.66 4.18 -7.01
N GLY A 468 20.80 4.66 -6.50
CA GLY A 468 20.88 5.58 -5.37
C GLY A 468 21.61 6.85 -5.75
N LEU A 469 21.02 8.00 -5.44
CA LEU A 469 21.61 9.32 -5.69
C LEU A 469 21.09 10.32 -4.67
N ALA A 470 21.98 10.93 -3.89
CA ALA A 470 21.63 11.94 -2.88
C ALA A 470 22.82 12.84 -2.55
N PHE A 471 22.57 14.13 -2.29
CA PHE A 471 23.59 15.07 -1.81
C PHE A 471 23.91 14.83 -0.34
N VAL A 472 25.20 14.76 -0.01
CA VAL A 472 25.72 14.69 1.36
C VAL A 472 25.90 16.09 1.95
N ASN A 473 26.16 17.09 1.11
CA ASN A 473 26.18 18.51 1.46
C ASN A 473 25.92 19.31 0.17
N GLU A 474 26.20 20.60 0.15
CA GLU A 474 25.98 21.48 -1.02
C GLU A 474 26.75 21.09 -2.30
N ASP A 475 27.79 20.25 -2.17
CA ASP A 475 28.70 19.91 -3.27
C ASP A 475 28.84 18.40 -3.50
N VAL A 476 29.01 17.62 -2.44
CA VAL A 476 29.34 16.20 -2.52
C VAL A 476 28.10 15.36 -2.67
N ILE A 477 28.12 14.49 -3.68
CA ILE A 477 27.04 13.58 -4.02
C ILE A 477 27.46 12.16 -3.71
N ALA A 478 26.58 11.44 -3.02
CA ALA A 478 26.68 10.00 -2.87
C ALA A 478 25.86 9.32 -3.96
N SER A 479 26.50 8.40 -4.67
CA SER A 479 25.89 7.63 -5.75
C SER A 479 26.13 6.14 -5.55
N LYS A 480 25.12 5.35 -5.91
CA LYS A 480 25.13 3.90 -5.77
C LYS A 480 24.58 3.27 -7.04
N GLY A 481 25.15 2.14 -7.41
CA GLY A 481 24.68 1.31 -8.51
C GLY A 481 24.68 -0.16 -8.15
N ASN A 482 24.26 -1.00 -9.10
CA ASN A 482 24.22 -2.45 -8.94
C ASN A 482 25.60 -3.09 -9.18
N SER A 483 25.97 -4.09 -8.37
CA SER A 483 27.15 -4.97 -8.51
C SER A 483 28.53 -4.54 -7.92
N PRO A 484 28.91 -3.25 -7.71
CA PRO A 484 30.27 -2.95 -7.25
C PRO A 484 30.47 -3.08 -5.73
N GLY A 485 29.40 -3.36 -4.94
CA GLY A 485 29.47 -3.41 -3.47
C GLY A 485 30.06 -2.14 -2.85
N THR A 486 29.93 -0.99 -3.52
CA THR A 486 30.51 0.28 -3.09
C THR A 486 29.58 1.44 -3.40
N ILE A 487 29.61 2.45 -2.52
CA ILE A 487 28.97 3.75 -2.72
C ILE A 487 30.07 4.75 -3.10
N CYS A 488 29.86 5.50 -4.18
CA CYS A 488 30.82 6.46 -4.69
C CYS A 488 30.45 7.88 -4.25
N LEU A 489 31.37 8.55 -3.56
CA LEU A 489 31.28 9.97 -3.23
C LEU A 489 32.05 10.78 -4.26
N TRP A 490 31.42 11.79 -4.84
CA TRP A 490 32.02 12.64 -5.86
C TRP A 490 31.59 14.10 -5.71
N SER A 491 32.45 15.03 -6.13
CA SER A 491 32.18 16.48 -6.03
C SER A 491 31.42 16.98 -7.26
N TRP A 492 30.30 17.67 -7.04
CA TRP A 492 29.53 18.34 -8.09
C TRP A 492 30.34 19.45 -8.76
N SER A 493 30.82 20.42 -7.97
CA SER A 493 31.50 21.62 -8.49
C SER A 493 32.77 21.28 -9.25
N GLN A 494 33.59 20.36 -8.75
CA GLN A 494 34.80 19.93 -9.46
C GLN A 494 34.44 19.21 -10.77
N THR A 495 33.46 18.29 -10.73
CA THR A 495 32.99 17.58 -11.93
C THR A 495 32.41 18.55 -12.96
N TRP A 496 31.61 19.51 -12.52
CA TRP A 496 30.98 20.50 -13.39
C TRP A 496 32.00 21.48 -13.98
N LEU A 497 33.05 21.84 -13.22
CA LEU A 497 34.15 22.65 -13.73
C LEU A 497 34.90 21.94 -14.87
N HIS A 498 35.08 20.62 -14.78
CA HIS A 498 35.74 19.81 -15.81
C HIS A 498 34.92 19.59 -17.08
N ARG A 499 33.60 19.86 -17.04
CA ARG A 499 32.69 19.64 -18.17
C ARG A 499 33.12 20.38 -19.44
N GLY A 500 33.48 21.66 -19.32
CA GLY A 500 33.60 22.54 -20.50
C GLY A 500 32.35 22.46 -21.38
N SER A 501 32.51 22.04 -22.64
CA SER A 501 31.42 21.83 -23.61
C SER A 501 31.05 20.35 -23.83
N GLN A 502 31.52 19.43 -22.97
CA GLN A 502 31.29 18.00 -23.13
C GLN A 502 29.88 17.61 -22.67
N SER A 503 29.27 16.67 -23.40
CA SER A 503 28.01 16.02 -23.03
C SER A 503 28.23 14.74 -22.20
N LEU A 504 29.47 14.26 -22.11
CA LEU A 504 29.86 13.07 -21.34
C LEU A 504 31.01 13.46 -20.42
N VAL A 505 30.79 13.42 -19.10
CA VAL A 505 31.75 13.95 -18.11
C VAL A 505 32.12 12.87 -17.11
N ALA A 506 33.41 12.66 -16.89
CA ALA A 506 33.89 11.76 -15.85
C ALA A 506 33.72 12.42 -14.47
N VAL A 507 33.13 11.70 -13.52
CA VAL A 507 32.94 12.23 -12.16
C VAL A 507 34.26 12.31 -11.40
N VAL A 508 34.45 13.38 -10.64
CA VAL A 508 35.59 13.52 -9.74
C VAL A 508 35.30 12.78 -8.43
N VAL A 509 35.74 11.53 -8.38
CA VAL A 509 35.57 10.67 -7.20
C VAL A 509 36.46 11.15 -6.05
N LEU A 510 35.83 11.45 -4.91
CA LEU A 510 36.50 11.85 -3.67
C LEU A 510 36.81 10.64 -2.80
N ALA A 511 35.84 9.74 -2.63
CA ALA A 511 35.96 8.56 -1.77
C ALA A 511 35.01 7.44 -2.19
N ARG A 512 35.28 6.23 -1.68
CA ARG A 512 34.44 5.05 -1.87
C ARG A 512 34.12 4.45 -0.52
N LEU A 513 32.85 4.16 -0.29
CA LEU A 513 32.38 3.51 0.93
C LEU A 513 32.08 2.05 0.61
N GLN A 514 32.51 1.14 1.48
CA GLN A 514 32.20 -0.29 1.39
C GLN A 514 30.71 -0.51 1.66
N TRP A 515 30.03 -1.28 0.82
CA TRP A 515 28.62 -1.65 0.98
C TRP A 515 28.43 -3.15 0.66
N SER A 516 27.22 -3.68 0.90
CA SER A 516 26.90 -5.08 0.60
C SER A 516 26.94 -5.34 -0.92
N PRO A 517 27.68 -6.36 -1.40
CA PRO A 517 27.66 -6.73 -2.81
C PRO A 517 26.35 -7.46 -3.13
N THR A 518 25.47 -6.79 -3.86
CA THR A 518 24.18 -7.34 -4.28
C THR A 518 23.97 -7.12 -5.77
N GLU A 519 23.19 -8.02 -6.39
CA GLU A 519 22.70 -7.93 -7.77
C GLU A 519 21.28 -7.33 -7.84
N LEU A 520 20.67 -7.04 -6.68
CA LEU A 520 19.35 -6.42 -6.58
C LEU A 520 19.48 -4.89 -6.66
N ALA A 521 18.67 -4.28 -7.51
CA ALA A 521 18.80 -2.87 -7.86
C ALA A 521 17.67 -1.98 -7.29
N TYR A 522 17.22 -2.29 -6.07
CA TYR A 522 16.08 -1.63 -5.42
C TYR A 522 16.43 -0.95 -4.08
N PHE A 523 17.71 -1.01 -3.67
CA PHE A 523 18.14 -0.41 -2.42
C PHE A 523 18.35 1.09 -2.56
N SER A 524 17.66 1.83 -1.72
CA SER A 524 17.63 3.28 -1.78
C SER A 524 18.70 3.88 -0.88
N LEU A 525 19.50 4.77 -1.47
CA LEU A 525 20.48 5.57 -0.75
C LEU A 525 19.80 6.84 -0.21
N SER A 526 20.04 7.18 1.04
CA SER A 526 19.66 8.48 1.60
C SER A 526 20.81 9.10 2.39
N THR A 527 20.67 10.39 2.65
CA THR A 527 21.68 11.20 3.34
C THR A 527 21.00 12.09 4.38
N CYS A 528 21.78 12.50 5.38
CA CYS A 528 21.41 13.54 6.33
C CYS A 528 22.47 14.64 6.20
N PRO A 529 22.23 15.67 5.35
CA PRO A 529 23.27 16.61 4.96
C PRO A 529 23.88 17.40 6.13
N ASP A 530 23.03 17.88 7.05
CA ASP A 530 23.44 18.68 8.21
C ASP A 530 24.42 17.93 9.14
N GLN A 531 24.33 16.60 9.15
CA GLN A 531 25.19 15.73 9.96
C GLN A 531 26.29 15.06 9.14
N GLY A 532 26.31 15.21 7.80
CA GLY A 532 27.24 14.52 6.91
C GLY A 532 27.14 12.99 7.02
N ILE A 533 25.93 12.46 7.13
CA ILE A 533 25.68 11.02 7.28
C ILE A 533 25.12 10.44 5.98
N VAL A 534 25.60 9.26 5.59
CA VAL A 534 25.07 8.46 4.48
C VAL A 534 24.45 7.18 5.04
N LEU A 535 23.29 6.78 4.52
CA LEU A 535 22.51 5.62 4.96
C LEU A 535 22.14 4.73 3.78
N CYS A 536 22.28 3.42 3.96
CA CYS A 536 21.84 2.44 2.97
C CYS A 536 21.38 1.15 3.65
N GLY A 537 20.31 0.53 3.13
CA GLY A 537 19.92 -0.84 3.49
C GLY A 537 20.63 -1.89 2.64
N ASP A 538 20.41 -3.17 2.96
CA ASP A 538 20.86 -4.32 2.18
C ASP A 538 19.83 -5.47 2.14
N GLU A 539 20.21 -6.57 1.48
CA GLU A 539 19.39 -7.77 1.31
C GLU A 539 19.34 -8.68 2.54
N GLU A 540 20.29 -8.51 3.46
CA GLU A 540 20.39 -9.23 4.73
C GLU A 540 19.55 -8.59 5.85
N GLY A 541 19.05 -7.37 5.62
CA GLY A 541 18.25 -6.59 6.57
C GLY A 541 19.07 -5.62 7.42
N SER A 542 20.35 -5.47 7.12
CA SER A 542 21.28 -4.59 7.79
C SER A 542 21.17 -3.16 7.27
N VAL A 543 21.29 -2.19 8.19
CA VAL A 543 21.35 -0.76 7.89
C VAL A 543 22.77 -0.28 8.08
N TRP A 544 23.36 0.21 7.00
CA TRP A 544 24.72 0.73 6.92
C TRP A 544 24.71 2.24 7.16
N VAL A 545 25.49 2.69 8.13
CA VAL A 545 25.61 4.10 8.52
C VAL A 545 27.07 4.54 8.36
N TYR A 546 27.27 5.65 7.65
CA TYR A 546 28.58 6.24 7.42
C TYR A 546 28.58 7.70 7.86
N ASP A 547 29.46 8.06 8.80
CA ASP A 547 29.83 9.44 9.09
C ASP A 547 30.99 9.83 8.17
N VAL A 548 30.71 10.71 7.21
CA VAL A 548 31.68 11.10 6.18
C VAL A 548 32.24 12.50 6.41
N ARG A 549 31.90 13.18 7.52
CA ARG A 549 32.37 14.55 7.79
C ARG A 549 33.88 14.68 7.75
N HIS A 550 34.59 13.70 8.31
CA HIS A 550 36.05 13.66 8.28
C HIS A 550 36.63 13.48 6.87
N LEU A 551 35.90 12.84 5.95
CA LEU A 551 36.35 12.69 4.57
C LEU A 551 36.16 13.97 3.77
N LEU A 552 35.09 14.71 4.07
CA LEU A 552 34.77 15.96 3.42
C LEU A 552 35.78 17.07 3.75
N THR A 553 36.51 16.96 4.87
CA THR A 553 37.57 17.92 5.24
C THR A 553 38.94 17.60 4.63
N GLN A 554 39.12 16.39 4.08
CA GLN A 554 40.38 15.98 3.46
C GLN A 554 40.36 16.28 1.96
N LEU A 555 41.04 17.35 1.55
CA LEU A 555 41.04 17.93 0.20
C LEU A 555 41.96 17.23 -0.83
N SER A 556 42.36 15.97 -0.63
CA SER A 556 43.37 15.28 -1.46
C SER A 556 42.93 13.88 -1.92
N PRO A 557 43.03 13.49 -3.22
CA PRO A 557 42.87 12.10 -3.68
C PRO A 557 44.25 11.37 -3.78
N PRO A 558 44.41 10.02 -3.95
CA PRO A 558 43.46 8.92 -4.20
C PRO A 558 43.83 7.59 -3.43
N PRO A 559 43.66 6.38 -4.00
CA PRO A 559 42.62 5.40 -3.72
C PRO A 559 42.84 4.65 -2.39
N ALA A 560 42.17 5.07 -1.32
CA ALA A 560 42.05 4.20 -0.16
C ALA A 560 41.15 2.99 -0.52
N PRO A 561 41.37 1.80 0.07
CA PRO A 561 40.37 0.74 0.01
C PRO A 561 39.01 1.30 0.44
N PRO A 562 37.89 0.75 -0.07
CA PRO A 562 36.56 1.21 0.29
C PRO A 562 36.44 1.36 1.81
N GLN A 563 36.04 2.55 2.27
CA GLN A 563 35.97 2.86 3.68
C GLN A 563 34.88 2.03 4.34
N ALA A 564 35.25 1.40 5.46
CA ALA A 564 34.33 0.64 6.28
C ALA A 564 33.20 1.53 6.83
N PRO A 565 31.99 0.99 7.04
CA PRO A 565 30.91 1.71 7.69
C PRO A 565 31.27 2.12 9.12
N THR A 566 30.78 3.28 9.53
CA THR A 566 30.89 3.75 10.93
C THR A 566 30.09 2.83 11.86
N GLN A 567 28.94 2.36 11.40
CA GLN A 567 28.11 1.41 12.14
C GLN A 567 27.26 0.58 11.17
N ILE A 568 27.06 -0.69 11.53
CA ILE A 568 26.06 -1.56 10.87
C ILE A 568 25.02 -1.92 11.93
N LEU A 569 23.80 -1.41 11.76
CA LEU A 569 22.67 -1.81 12.58
C LEU A 569 22.13 -3.11 12.01
N LYS A 570 22.21 -4.19 12.77
CA LYS A 570 21.61 -5.47 12.39
C LYS A 570 20.11 -5.43 12.61
N TRP A 571 19.36 -6.06 11.72
CA TRP A 571 17.93 -6.23 11.92
C TRP A 571 17.66 -6.94 13.25
N PRO A 572 16.90 -6.32 14.17
CA PRO A 572 16.48 -7.01 15.38
C PRO A 572 15.48 -8.08 14.97
N GLN A 573 15.61 -9.33 15.45
CA GLN A 573 14.74 -10.45 15.05
C GLN A 573 13.33 -10.28 15.65
N PRO A 574 12.35 -9.70 14.93
CA PRO A 574 11.03 -9.50 15.48
C PRO A 574 10.30 -10.85 15.45
N GLY A 575 9.56 -11.18 16.49
CA GLY A 575 8.66 -12.33 16.51
C GLY A 575 7.28 -11.93 16.01
N ALA A 576 6.73 -12.64 15.03
CA ALA A 576 5.31 -12.55 14.64
C ALA A 576 4.62 -13.86 15.03
N ASP A 577 3.58 -13.81 15.87
CA ASP A 577 2.87 -14.98 16.40
C ASP A 577 3.80 -16.07 17.03
N GLY A 578 4.93 -15.64 17.61
CA GLY A 578 5.91 -16.53 18.25
C GLY A 578 6.92 -17.20 17.30
N GLN A 579 6.91 -16.86 16.01
CA GLN A 579 7.92 -17.30 15.04
C GLN A 579 8.84 -16.12 14.67
N PRO A 580 10.17 -16.32 14.57
CA PRO A 580 11.08 -15.27 14.13
C PRO A 580 10.83 -14.95 12.65
N VAL A 581 10.81 -13.67 12.29
CA VAL A 581 10.81 -13.25 10.88
C VAL A 581 12.21 -13.49 10.32
N THR A 582 12.40 -14.57 9.57
CA THR A 582 13.73 -15.14 9.27
C THR A 582 14.47 -14.52 8.08
N LYS A 583 13.82 -13.69 7.25
CA LYS A 583 14.50 -12.96 6.18
C LYS A 583 13.71 -11.71 5.79
N THR A 584 14.33 -10.55 5.96
CA THR A 584 13.73 -9.24 5.69
C THR A 584 14.76 -8.37 5.02
N MET A 585 14.47 -7.86 3.82
CA MET A 585 15.33 -6.91 3.11
C MET A 585 14.98 -5.49 3.53
N VAL A 586 15.97 -4.60 3.62
CA VAL A 586 15.72 -3.19 3.93
C VAL A 586 15.80 -2.35 2.65
N ASN A 587 14.65 -1.99 2.09
CA ASN A 587 14.53 -1.31 0.79
C ASN A 587 14.96 0.15 0.85
N MET A 588 14.58 0.87 1.91
CA MET A 588 14.86 2.29 2.06
C MET A 588 15.05 2.64 3.53
N VAL A 589 16.06 3.47 3.79
CA VAL A 589 16.35 4.02 5.11
C VAL A 589 16.36 5.53 4.97
N VAL A 590 15.76 6.26 5.90
CA VAL A 590 15.80 7.72 5.96
C VAL A 590 15.92 8.15 7.41
N ALA A 591 16.64 9.23 7.68
CA ALA A 591 16.70 9.86 8.99
C ALA A 591 16.12 11.28 8.93
N ASN A 592 15.65 11.80 10.07
CA ASN A 592 15.28 13.21 10.15
C ASN A 592 16.51 14.11 10.17
N THR A 593 16.31 15.42 9.98
CA THR A 593 17.39 16.41 9.80
C THR A 593 18.38 16.47 10.97
N ALA A 594 17.90 16.35 12.21
CA ALA A 594 18.78 16.30 13.39
C ALA A 594 19.36 14.92 13.68
N PHE A 595 19.04 13.91 12.87
CA PHE A 595 19.47 12.53 13.07
C PHE A 595 19.10 11.98 14.46
N THR A 596 17.90 12.32 14.94
CA THR A 596 17.34 11.80 16.20
C THR A 596 16.53 10.53 15.97
N TYR A 597 15.87 10.42 14.81
CA TYR A 597 15.07 9.26 14.41
C TYR A 597 15.52 8.76 13.05
N LEU A 598 15.52 7.44 12.90
CA LEU A 598 15.80 6.74 11.65
C LEU A 598 14.65 5.78 11.37
N ALA A 599 14.11 5.81 10.16
CA ALA A 599 13.05 4.92 9.70
C ALA A 599 13.59 4.03 8.58
N ALA A 600 13.44 2.72 8.70
CA ALA A 600 13.74 1.78 7.63
C ALA A 600 12.50 0.98 7.23
N LEU A 601 12.37 0.79 5.93
CA LEU A 601 11.27 0.12 5.27
C LEU A 601 11.72 -1.21 4.72
N THR A 602 10.85 -2.22 4.85
CA THR A 602 11.18 -3.58 4.43
C THR A 602 10.26 -4.15 3.36
N ASP A 603 10.72 -5.23 2.74
CA ASP A 603 9.90 -6.08 1.86
C ASP A 603 8.85 -6.91 2.62
N SER A 604 9.06 -7.10 3.93
CA SER A 604 8.20 -7.88 4.82
C SER A 604 7.07 -7.06 5.49
N ASN A 605 6.72 -5.89 4.95
CA ASN A 605 5.68 -5.00 5.48
C ASN A 605 5.97 -4.47 6.89
N ILE A 606 7.24 -4.26 7.24
CA ILE A 606 7.63 -3.73 8.55
C ILE A 606 8.29 -2.37 8.36
N VAL A 607 7.76 -1.37 9.08
CA VAL A 607 8.42 -0.09 9.31
C VAL A 607 9.17 -0.20 10.63
N ALA A 608 10.49 -0.15 10.60
CA ALA A 608 11.32 -0.09 11.80
C ALA A 608 11.74 1.36 12.08
N ILE A 609 11.56 1.81 13.31
CA ILE A 609 11.95 3.14 13.78
C ILE A 609 13.02 2.97 14.84
N TRP A 610 14.16 3.59 14.65
CA TRP A 610 15.25 3.70 15.62
C TRP A 610 15.35 5.12 16.14
N ARG A 611 15.84 5.25 17.37
CA ARG A 611 16.12 6.51 18.04
C ARG A 611 17.61 6.60 18.35
N ARG A 612 18.18 7.78 18.20
CA ARG A 612 19.54 8.08 18.67
C ARG A 612 19.51 8.31 20.19
N CYS A 613 20.37 7.59 20.90
CA CYS A 613 20.53 7.68 22.36
C CYS A 613 21.43 8.85 22.78
#